data_AF-A0AAN9TSQ3-F1
#
_entry.id   AF-A0AAN9TSQ3-F1
#
_cell.length_a   1.000
_cell.length_b   1.000
_cell.length_c   1.000
_cell.angle_alpha   90.00
_cell.angle_beta   90.00
_cell.angle_gamma   90.00
#
_symmetry.space_group_name_H-M   'P 1'
#
loop_
_entity.id
_entity.type
_entity.pdbx_description
1 polymer ?
#
loop_
_entity_poly.entity_id
_entity_poly.type
_entity_poly.pdbx_seq_one_letter_code
_entity_poly.pdbx_strand_id
1 'polypeptide(L)'
;MEFSNSSSNSSSSSSSSSSSSEEEVLDLALIVACPRQSKVIRPRVDHSRKWREDEFITRFRMSKETTRFVLDLIGEHIAHKTTRNHTVSAEMQLLIALRYYATGSL
;
A
#
# COMPACT_ATOMS: atom_id res chain seq x y z
N MET A 1 -31.33 48.31 -55.91
CA MET A 1 -31.11 47.55 -54.67
C MET A 1 -30.47 46.23 -55.07
N GLU A 2 -29.14 46.20 -55.16
CA GLU A 2 -28.36 44.98 -55.37
C GLU A 2 -28.03 44.38 -54.00
N PHE A 3 -28.39 43.11 -53.79
CA PHE A 3 -27.94 42.33 -52.65
C PHE A 3 -26.85 41.37 -53.13
N SER A 4 -25.60 41.79 -53.00
CA SER A 4 -24.44 40.91 -53.22
C SER A 4 -24.13 40.17 -51.91
N ASN A 5 -24.70 38.98 -51.74
CA ASN A 5 -24.23 38.03 -50.73
C ASN A 5 -23.00 37.29 -51.28
N SER A 6 -21.81 37.79 -50.96
CA SER A 6 -20.57 37.04 -51.18
C SER A 6 -20.40 36.03 -50.04
N SER A 7 -20.77 34.78 -50.32
CA SER A 7 -20.36 33.64 -49.51
C SER A 7 -18.91 33.30 -49.89
N SER A 8 -17.96 33.52 -48.99
CA SER A 8 -16.62 32.91 -49.10
C SER A 8 -16.44 31.98 -47.91
N ASN A 9 -16.52 30.69 -48.21
CA ASN A 9 -16.27 29.58 -47.30
C ASN A 9 -14.89 29.76 -46.65
N SER A 10 -14.87 29.86 -45.32
CA SER A 10 -13.68 29.62 -44.52
C SER A 10 -13.33 28.13 -44.66
N SER A 11 -12.34 27.80 -45.49
CA SER A 11 -11.76 26.47 -45.54
C SER A 11 -10.93 26.22 -44.27
N SER A 12 -11.61 25.76 -43.23
CA SER A 12 -10.99 25.13 -42.07
C SER A 12 -10.46 23.76 -42.50
N SER A 13 -9.20 23.72 -42.91
CA SER A 13 -8.46 22.47 -43.08
C SER A 13 -8.10 21.91 -41.70
N SER A 14 -9.03 21.12 -41.15
CA SER A 14 -8.79 20.18 -40.06
C SER A 14 -7.79 19.13 -40.54
N SER A 15 -6.53 19.32 -40.15
CA SER A 15 -5.47 18.34 -40.35
C SER A 15 -5.52 17.33 -39.21
N SER A 16 -6.48 16.43 -39.27
CA SER A 16 -6.67 15.33 -38.32
C SER A 16 -5.72 14.18 -38.65
N SER A 17 -4.45 14.26 -38.24
CA SER A 17 -3.56 13.10 -38.36
C SER A 17 -2.28 13.26 -37.54
N SER A 18 -2.35 12.89 -36.26
CA SER A 18 -1.37 12.05 -35.53
C SER A 18 -1.72 11.95 -34.02
N SER A 19 -3.01 11.82 -33.69
CA SER A 19 -3.53 11.70 -32.31
C SER A 19 -3.33 10.30 -31.73
N SER A 20 -2.21 9.64 -32.06
CA SER A 20 -1.76 8.40 -31.40
C SER A 20 -0.47 8.59 -30.58
N SER A 21 0.33 9.60 -30.91
CA SER A 21 1.64 9.82 -30.30
C SER A 21 1.62 10.94 -29.28
N GLU A 22 0.62 11.82 -29.36
CA GLU A 22 0.46 12.95 -28.44
C GLU A 22 -0.11 12.50 -27.08
N GLU A 23 -0.95 11.46 -27.05
CA GLU A 23 -1.42 10.80 -25.81
C GLU A 23 -0.28 10.08 -25.10
N GLU A 24 0.57 9.37 -25.84
CA GLU A 24 1.69 8.64 -25.25
C GLU A 24 2.70 9.60 -24.61
N VAL A 25 2.97 10.74 -25.26
CA VAL A 25 3.81 11.79 -24.64
C VAL A 25 3.11 12.49 -23.48
N LEU A 26 1.78 12.63 -23.50
CA LEU A 26 1.00 13.15 -22.38
C LEU A 26 1.05 12.21 -21.17
N ASP A 27 0.94 10.89 -21.38
CA ASP A 27 1.08 9.87 -20.34
C ASP A 27 2.50 9.82 -19.77
N LEU A 28 3.51 9.90 -20.63
CA LEU A 28 4.90 9.99 -20.20
C LEU A 28 5.16 11.30 -19.43
N ALA A 29 4.63 12.42 -19.92
CA ALA A 29 4.70 13.70 -19.23
C ALA A 29 4.00 13.65 -17.87
N LEU A 30 2.89 12.92 -17.74
CA LEU A 30 2.18 12.74 -16.48
C LEU A 30 2.99 11.91 -15.48
N ILE A 31 3.66 10.84 -15.91
CA ILE A 31 4.55 10.02 -15.06
C ILE A 31 5.73 10.85 -14.54
N VAL A 32 6.27 11.75 -15.36
CA VAL A 32 7.39 12.65 -15.01
C VAL A 32 6.92 13.82 -14.14
N ALA A 33 5.78 14.44 -14.46
CA ALA A 33 5.23 15.58 -13.75
C ALA A 33 4.64 15.22 -12.38
N CYS A 34 4.16 13.97 -12.22
CA CYS A 34 3.61 13.44 -10.98
C CYS A 34 4.42 12.22 -10.53
N PRO A 35 5.67 12.40 -10.06
CA PRO A 35 6.45 11.30 -9.54
C PRO A 35 5.70 10.65 -8.38
N ARG A 36 5.60 9.32 -8.42
CA ARG A 36 5.00 8.56 -7.31
C ARG A 36 5.69 8.97 -6.02
N GLN A 37 4.91 9.44 -5.04
CA GLN A 37 5.47 9.78 -3.73
C GLN A 37 6.25 8.59 -3.20
N SER A 38 7.50 8.84 -2.80
CA SER A 38 8.35 7.81 -2.21
C SER A 38 7.62 7.22 -1.00
N LYS A 39 7.42 5.91 -0.98
CA LYS A 39 6.76 5.24 0.13
C LYS A 39 7.63 5.37 1.38
N VAL A 40 7.17 6.12 2.37
CA VAL A 40 7.80 6.17 3.70
C VAL A 40 7.48 4.86 4.42
N ILE A 41 8.42 3.92 4.40
CA ILE A 41 8.31 2.66 5.15
C ILE A 41 8.66 2.93 6.60
N ARG A 42 7.67 2.88 7.48
CA ARG A 42 7.90 2.99 8.92
C ARG A 42 8.48 1.68 9.46
N PRO A 43 9.51 1.71 10.31
CA PRO A 43 10.03 0.51 10.94
C PRO A 43 8.94 -0.13 11.81
N ARG A 44 8.81 -1.46 11.74
CA ARG A 44 7.93 -2.20 12.65
C ARG A 44 8.60 -2.28 14.01
N VAL A 45 7.80 -2.13 15.06
CA VAL A 45 8.31 -2.21 16.43
C VAL A 45 8.27 -3.65 16.91
N ASP A 46 9.37 -4.13 17.46
CA ASP A 46 9.45 -5.45 18.09
C ASP A 46 8.74 -5.42 19.44
N HIS A 47 7.51 -5.95 19.48
CA HIS A 47 6.63 -5.86 20.64
C HIS A 47 7.18 -6.64 21.83
N SER A 48 7.86 -7.78 21.60
CA SER A 48 8.49 -8.57 22.66
C SER A 48 9.63 -7.84 23.37
N ARG A 49 10.35 -6.97 22.66
CA ARG A 49 11.45 -6.16 23.20
C ARG A 49 10.98 -4.82 23.76
N LYS A 50 9.90 -4.26 23.23
CA LYS A 50 9.35 -2.97 23.67
C LYS A 50 8.77 -3.02 25.08
N TRP A 51 8.00 -4.07 25.40
CA TRP A 51 7.22 -4.13 26.63
C TRP A 51 7.96 -4.93 27.72
N ARG A 52 7.86 -4.51 28.98
CA ARG A 52 8.24 -5.36 30.12
C ARG A 52 7.21 -6.48 30.34
N GLU A 53 7.54 -7.47 31.16
CA GLU A 53 6.72 -8.68 31.36
C GLU A 53 5.31 -8.36 31.92
N ASP A 54 5.25 -7.48 32.90
CA ASP A 54 4.02 -6.96 33.51
C ASP A 54 3.10 -6.27 32.49
N GLU A 55 3.67 -5.39 31.67
CA GLU A 55 2.94 -4.70 30.60
C GLU A 55 2.52 -5.66 29.49
N PHE A 56 3.33 -6.67 29.21
CA PHE A 56 3.05 -7.70 28.22
C PHE A 56 1.86 -8.58 28.64
N ILE A 57 1.86 -9.06 29.88
CA ILE A 57 0.74 -9.83 30.45
C ILE A 57 -0.53 -8.99 30.45
N THR A 58 -0.45 -7.71 30.82
CA THR A 58 -1.63 -6.82 30.83
C THR A 58 -2.24 -6.64 29.43
N ARG A 59 -1.40 -6.58 28.39
CA ARG A 59 -1.85 -6.35 27.00
C ARG A 59 -2.32 -7.61 26.29
N PHE A 60 -1.63 -8.73 26.49
CA PHE A 60 -1.82 -9.97 25.74
C PHE A 60 -2.44 -11.10 26.57
N ARG A 61 -2.61 -10.90 27.89
CA ARG A 61 -3.09 -11.89 28.87
C ARG A 61 -2.24 -13.15 29.00
N MET A 62 -1.03 -13.15 28.45
CA MET A 62 -0.08 -14.26 28.47
C MET A 62 1.33 -13.74 28.78
N SER A 63 2.16 -14.56 29.42
CA SER A 63 3.58 -14.24 29.62
C SER A 63 4.37 -14.43 28.32
N LYS A 64 5.54 -13.78 28.22
CA LYS A 64 6.42 -13.92 27.05
C LYS A 64 6.91 -15.35 26.87
N GLU A 65 7.13 -16.07 27.97
CA GLU A 65 7.55 -17.47 27.93
C GLU A 65 6.46 -18.35 27.31
N THR A 66 5.21 -18.21 27.76
CA THR A 66 4.09 -18.97 27.19
C THR A 66 3.84 -18.58 25.74
N THR A 67 3.96 -17.30 25.38
CA THR A 67 3.85 -16.87 23.98
C THR A 67 4.93 -17.47 23.10
N ARG A 68 6.18 -17.57 23.58
CA ARG A 68 7.27 -18.26 22.86
C ARG A 68 6.99 -19.75 22.70
N PHE A 69 6.53 -20.42 23.75
CA PHE A 69 6.15 -21.82 23.66
C PHE A 69 5.06 -22.06 22.60
N VAL A 70 4.03 -21.21 22.56
CA VAL A 70 2.99 -21.28 21.53
C VAL A 70 3.57 -20.99 20.14
N LEU A 71 4.45 -20.00 20.02
CA LEU A 71 5.14 -19.68 18.78
C LEU A 71 5.93 -20.88 18.25
N ASP A 72 6.62 -21.64 19.10
CA ASP A 72 7.38 -22.81 18.66
C ASP A 72 6.46 -23.92 18.13
N LEU A 73 5.23 -24.03 18.66
CA LEU A 73 4.24 -25.01 18.21
C LEU A 73 3.59 -24.65 16.87
N ILE A 74 3.24 -23.38 16.67
CA ILE A 74 2.44 -22.96 15.50
C ILE A 74 3.23 -22.12 14.50
N GLY A 75 4.45 -21.73 14.84
CA GLY A 75 5.27 -20.76 14.11
C GLY A 75 5.53 -21.20 12.67
N GLU A 76 5.83 -22.48 12.46
CA GLU A 76 6.04 -23.04 11.12
C GLU A 76 4.76 -23.03 10.26
N HIS A 77 3.58 -23.15 10.89
CA HIS A 77 2.29 -23.15 10.20
C HIS A 77 1.82 -21.75 9.81
N ILE A 78 2.13 -20.74 10.63
CA ILE A 78 1.74 -19.34 10.36
C ILE A 78 2.80 -18.58 9.56
N ALA A 79 4.04 -19.07 9.54
CA ALA A 79 5.12 -18.48 8.76
C ALA A 79 4.78 -18.41 7.27
N HIS A 80 5.05 -17.26 6.68
CA HIS A 80 4.86 -17.08 5.25
C HIS A 80 5.91 -17.84 4.44
N LYS A 81 5.45 -18.57 3.42
CA LYS A 81 6.32 -19.28 2.46
C LYS A 81 7.18 -18.36 1.60
N THR A 82 6.86 -17.06 1.53
CA THR A 82 7.56 -16.08 0.71
C THR A 82 7.98 -14.87 1.52
N THR A 83 9.18 -14.36 1.29
CA THR A 83 9.75 -13.16 1.94
C THR A 83 9.38 -11.85 1.24
N ARG A 84 8.46 -11.89 0.25
CA ARG A 84 8.08 -10.72 -0.54
C ARG A 84 7.44 -9.64 0.35
N ASN A 85 7.92 -8.41 0.22
CA ASN A 85 7.32 -7.20 0.78
C ASN A 85 7.42 -7.02 2.31
N HIS A 86 8.53 -7.46 2.93
CA HIS A 86 8.73 -7.42 4.38
C HIS A 86 7.54 -8.01 5.12
N THR A 87 7.33 -9.31 4.94
CA THR A 87 6.18 -9.98 5.52
C THR A 87 6.23 -9.95 7.05
N VAL A 88 5.06 -9.93 7.68
CA VAL A 88 4.94 -9.94 9.14
C VAL A 88 5.55 -11.24 9.67
N SER A 89 6.41 -11.16 10.69
CA SER A 89 6.97 -12.36 11.32
C SER A 89 5.87 -13.19 11.98
N ALA A 90 6.08 -14.50 12.08
CA ALA A 90 5.18 -15.40 12.80
C ALA A 90 4.88 -14.88 14.22
N GLU A 91 5.89 -14.33 14.90
CA GLU A 91 5.75 -13.72 16.23
C GLU A 91 4.79 -12.53 16.23
N MET A 92 4.95 -11.62 15.28
CA MET A 92 4.07 -10.47 15.20
C MET A 92 2.63 -10.87 14.82
N GLN A 93 2.44 -11.86 13.96
CA GLN A 93 1.12 -12.42 13.65
C GLN A 93 0.45 -12.99 14.91
N LEU A 94 1.20 -13.78 15.69
CA LEU A 94 0.73 -14.35 16.95
C LEU A 94 0.34 -13.24 17.93
N LEU A 95 1.18 -12.21 18.11
CA LEU A 95 0.89 -11.10 19.01
C LEU A 95 -0.35 -10.30 18.59
N ILE A 96 -0.56 -10.10 17.29
CA ILE A 96 -1.79 -9.47 16.77
C ILE A 96 -3.01 -10.31 17.13
N ALA A 97 -2.93 -11.63 16.94
CA ALA A 97 -4.02 -12.54 17.29
C ALA A 97 -4.29 -12.55 18.80
N LEU A 98 -3.26 -12.67 19.65
CA LEU A 98 -3.42 -12.61 21.11
C LEU A 98 -4.07 -11.31 21.54
N ARG A 99 -3.66 -10.17 20.96
CA ARG A 99 -4.25 -8.88 21.29
C ARG A 99 -5.73 -8.88 20.95
N TYR A 100 -6.10 -9.32 19.76
CA TYR A 100 -7.50 -9.46 19.38
C TYR A 100 -8.30 -10.35 20.35
N TYR A 101 -7.74 -11.50 20.77
CA TYR A 101 -8.38 -12.36 21.77
C TYR A 101 -8.46 -11.73 23.17
N ALA A 102 -7.51 -10.88 23.54
CA ALA A 102 -7.48 -10.20 24.82
C ALA A 102 -8.45 -9.00 24.87
N THR A 103 -8.51 -8.18 23.82
CA THR A 103 -9.31 -6.95 23.83
C THR A 103 -10.64 -7.07 23.10
N GLY A 104 -10.87 -8.13 22.32
CA GLY A 104 -12.04 -8.28 21.45
C GLY A 104 -12.09 -7.26 20.30
N SER A 105 -11.01 -6.51 20.11
CA SER A 105 -10.89 -5.43 19.13
C SER A 105 -9.43 -5.29 18.70
N LEU A 106 -9.23 -4.92 17.43
CA LEU A 106 -7.94 -4.87 16.73
C LEU A 106 -7.30 -3.48 16.84
#